data_AF-A0A3D3UWG6-F1
#
_entry.id   AF-A0A3D3UWG6-F1
#
_cell.length_a   1.000
_cell.length_b   1.000
_cell.length_c   1.000
_cell.angle_alpha   90.00
_cell.angle_beta   90.00
_cell.angle_gamma   90.00
#
_symmetry.space_group_name_H-M   'P 1'
#
loop_
_entity.id
_entity.type
_entity.pdbx_description
1 polymer ?
#
loop_
_entity_poly.entity_id
_entity_poly.type
_entity_poly.pdbx_seq_one_letter_code
_entity_poly.pdbx_strand_id
1 'polypeptide(L)' 'LQDKKGTIAVGKDADLILFDDNLSVHTTIVGGKIVFRK' A
#
# COMPACT_ATOMS: atom_id res chain seq x y z
N LEU A 1 -3.10 1.88 19.57
CA LEU A 1 -2.18 2.00 18.42
C LEU A 1 -2.51 1.00 17.28
N GLN A 2 -3.75 0.51 17.15
CA GLN A 2 -4.07 -0.56 16.20
C GLN A 2 -4.85 -0.11 14.95
N ASP A 3 -5.27 1.16 14.87
CA ASP A 3 -6.18 1.62 13.80
C ASP A 3 -5.51 2.37 12.65
N LYS A 4 -4.24 2.07 12.32
CA LYS A 4 -3.55 2.79 11.23
C LYS A 4 -3.50 2.03 9.91
N LYS A 5 -3.79 0.73 9.89
CA LYS A 5 -3.64 -0.15 8.71
C LYS A 5 -4.89 -1.02 8.50
N GLY A 6 -4.96 -1.72 7.37
CA GLY A 6 -6.01 -2.71 7.05
C GLY A 6 -7.20 -2.18 6.25
N THR A 7 -7.31 -0.87 6.02
CA THR A 7 -8.36 -0.24 5.21
C THR A 7 -7.80 0.96 4.45
N ILE A 8 -8.36 1.27 3.28
CA ILE A 8 -8.06 2.51 2.57
C ILE A 8 -9.04 3.60 3.03
N ALA A 9 -8.57 4.50 3.88
CA ALA A 9 -9.37 5.60 4.42
C ALA A 9 -8.49 6.80 4.82
N VAL A 10 -9.08 7.99 4.87
CA VAL A 10 -8.39 9.20 5.33
C VAL A 10 -7.90 9.02 6.77
N GLY A 11 -6.65 9.45 7.04
CA GLY A 11 -6.02 9.37 8.37
C GLY A 11 -5.33 8.03 8.70
N LYS A 12 -5.42 7.04 7.80
CA LYS A 12 -4.67 5.78 7.84
C LYS A 12 -3.26 5.96 7.23
N ASP A 13 -2.35 5.04 7.54
CA ASP A 13 -1.02 5.03 6.96
C ASP A 13 -1.10 4.59 5.49
N ALA A 14 -0.32 5.26 4.64
CA ALA A 14 -0.22 4.94 3.23
C ALA A 14 0.77 3.79 3.00
N ASP A 15 0.42 2.60 3.49
CA ASP A 15 1.11 1.33 3.22
C ASP A 15 0.24 0.48 2.31
N LEU A 16 0.60 0.43 1.03
CA LEU A 16 -0.23 -0.14 -0.03
C LEU A 16 0.62 -0.97 -0.98
N ILE A 17 0.02 -2.03 -1.51
CA ILE A 17 0.58 -2.85 -2.58
C ILE A 17 -0.44 -2.86 -3.72
N LEU A 18 0.00 -2.47 -4.91
CA LEU A 18 -0.77 -2.62 -6.13
C LEU A 18 -0.31 -3.88 -6.86
N PHE A 19 -1.23 -4.81 -7.07
CA PHE A 19 -1.00 -6.06 -7.79
C PHE A 19 -2.21 -6.37 -8.69
N ASP A 20 -2.01 -7.24 -9.69
CA ASP A 20 -3.07 -7.68 -10.60
C ASP A 20 -3.62 -9.07 -10.24
N ASP A 21 -4.59 -9.55 -11.02
CA ASP A 21 -5.24 -10.86 -10.83
C ASP A 21 -4.25 -12.04 -10.93
N ASN A 22 -3.08 -11.84 -11.53
CA ASN A 22 -2.00 -12.82 -11.59
C ASN A 22 -1.01 -12.68 -10.41
N LEU A 23 -1.34 -11.87 -9.41
CA LEU A 23 -0.50 -11.54 -8.26
C LEU A 23 0.83 -10.87 -8.62
N SER A 24 0.94 -10.27 -9.81
CA SER A 24 2.13 -9.49 -10.17
C SER A 24 2.09 -8.15 -9.45
N VAL A 25 3.12 -7.85 -8.66
CA VAL A 25 3.25 -6.56 -7.98
C VAL A 25 3.71 -5.49 -8.98
N HIS A 26 2.95 -4.41 -9.06
CA HIS A 26 3.23 -3.26 -9.92
C HIS A 26 3.81 -2.09 -9.14
N THR A 27 3.40 -1.90 -7.88
CA THR A 27 3.85 -0.78 -7.04
C THR A 27 3.77 -1.14 -5.57
N THR A 28 4.78 -0.72 -4.80
CA THR A 28 4.78 -0.81 -3.33
C THR A 28 4.97 0.59 -2.76
N ILE A 29 4.08 0.97 -1.84
CA ILE A 29 4.12 2.24 -1.12
C ILE A 29 4.27 1.91 0.36
N VAL A 30 5.28 2.50 1.02
CA VAL A 30 5.53 2.35 2.46
C VAL A 30 5.64 3.74 3.08
N GLY A 31 4.81 4.01 4.09
CA GLY A 31 4.75 5.32 4.74
C GLY A 31 4.53 6.49 3.76
N GLY A 32 3.75 6.27 2.70
CA GLY A 32 3.50 7.25 1.64
C GLY A 32 4.60 7.41 0.60
N LYS A 33 5.69 6.64 0.67
CA LYS A 33 6.78 6.67 -0.31
C LYS A 33 6.69 5.46 -1.23
N ILE A 34 6.81 5.69 -2.55
CA ILE A 34 6.96 4.61 -3.52
C ILE A 34 8.36 4.02 -3.36
N VAL A 35 8.44 2.75 -2.95
CA VAL A 35 9.71 2.03 -2.75
C VAL A 35 9.97 0.99 -3.86
N PHE A 36 8.94 0.68 -4.64
CA PHE A 36 9.02 -0.18 -5.81
C PHE A 36 8.01 0.27 -6.86
N ARG A 37 8.44 0.26 -8.12
CA ARG A 37 7.59 0.50 -9.30
C ARG A 37 8.17 -0.26 -10.48
N LYS A 38 7.34 -1.11 -11.09
CA LYS A 38 7.67 -1.84 -12.32
C LYS A 38 7.53 -0.94 -13.55
#